data_AF-A0A957TQN1-F1
#
_entry.id   AF-A0A957TQN1-F1
#
_cell.length_a   1.000
_cell.length_b   1.000
_cell.length_c   1.000
_cell.angle_alpha   90.00
_cell.angle_beta   90.00
_cell.angle_gamma   90.00
#
_symmetry.space_group_name_H-M   'P 1'
#
loop_
_entity.id
_entity.type
_entity.pdbx_description
1 polymer ?
#
loop_
_entity_poly.entity_id
_entity_poly.type
_entity_poly.pdbx_seq_one_letter_code
_entity_poly.pdbx_strand_id
1 'polypeptide(L)'
;MIRTLVFIGLMLASLVLLSACILQPIEPTAQATMPNPASVYCEQNGGKLEFRTDAAGGVAGICHFPDGSECDEWAYFRGECQPGEQFGAG
;
A
#
# COMPACT_ATOMS: atom_id res chain seq x y z
N MET A 1 40.09 -32.54 -14.31
CA MET A 1 40.49 -31.31 -13.59
C MET A 1 39.91 -30.05 -14.24
N ILE A 2 40.28 -29.72 -15.48
CA ILE A 2 39.75 -28.54 -16.21
C ILE A 2 38.21 -28.52 -16.32
N ARG A 3 37.59 -29.67 -16.64
CA ARG A 3 36.12 -29.79 -16.74
C ARG A 3 35.41 -29.49 -15.41
N THR A 4 35.94 -29.98 -14.30
CA THR A 4 35.41 -29.74 -12.94
C THR A 4 35.53 -28.26 -12.55
N LEU A 5 36.64 -27.60 -12.90
CA LEU A 5 36.85 -26.18 -12.64
C LEU A 5 35.88 -25.29 -13.44
N VAL A 6 35.55 -25.68 -14.69
CA VAL A 6 34.53 -24.99 -15.50
C VAL A 6 33.14 -25.12 -14.88
N PHE A 7 32.75 -26.30 -14.39
CA PHE A 7 31.45 -26.50 -13.74
C PHE A 7 31.31 -25.76 -12.41
N ILE A 8 32.37 -25.73 -11.59
CA ILE A 8 32.39 -24.96 -10.34
C ILE A 8 32.28 -23.46 -10.65
N GLY A 9 32.98 -22.97 -11.68
CA GLY A 9 32.88 -21.59 -12.14
C GLY A 9 31.47 -21.21 -12.60
N LEU A 10 30.80 -22.09 -13.36
CA LEU A 10 29.42 -21.87 -13.81
C LEU A 10 28.43 -21.82 -12.64
N MET A 11 28.54 -22.73 -11.67
CA MET A 11 27.67 -22.76 -10.48
C MET A 11 27.83 -21.50 -9.61
N LEU A 12 29.07 -21.04 -9.41
CA LEU A 12 29.34 -19.81 -8.66
C LEU A 12 28.83 -18.57 -9.40
N ALA A 13 28.96 -18.52 -10.73
CA ALA A 13 28.42 -17.43 -11.54
C ALA A 13 26.88 -17.37 -11.48
N SER A 14 26.20 -18.52 -11.45
CA SER A 14 24.75 -18.58 -11.28
C SER A 14 24.30 -18.04 -9.93
N LEU A 15 25.00 -18.37 -8.82
CA LEU A 15 24.68 -17.84 -7.49
C LEU A 15 24.81 -16.31 -7.39
N VAL A 16 25.79 -15.73 -8.08
CA VAL A 16 26.00 -14.26 -8.09
C VAL A 16 24.89 -13.52 -8.84
N LEU A 17 24.32 -14.13 -9.89
CA LEU A 17 23.24 -13.52 -10.68
C LEU A 17 21.89 -13.48 -9.94
N LEU A 18 21.65 -14.34 -8.94
CA LEU A 18 20.39 -14.33 -8.16
C LEU A 18 20.31 -13.18 -7.14
N SER A 19 21.41 -12.49 -6.83
CA SER A 19 21.43 -11.45 -5.79
C SER A 19 20.99 -10.05 -6.26
N ALA A 20 20.64 -9.87 -7.53
CA ALA A 20 20.46 -8.55 -8.14
C ALA A 20 19.10 -7.86 -7.87
N CYS A 21 18.11 -8.54 -7.27
CA CYS A 21 16.77 -7.95 -7.08
C CYS A 21 16.57 -7.16 -5.78
N ILE A 22 17.56 -7.06 -4.88
CA ILE A 22 17.32 -6.56 -3.51
C ILE A 22 17.73 -5.09 -3.31
N LEU A 23 18.53 -4.49 -4.22
CA LEU A 23 19.02 -3.10 -4.09
C LEU A 23 18.37 -2.15 -5.11
N GLN A 24 17.04 -2.10 -5.18
CA GLN A 24 16.38 -0.94 -5.79
C GLN A 24 16.13 0.10 -4.70
N PRO A 25 16.80 1.27 -4.73
CA PRO A 25 16.39 2.41 -3.94
C PRO A 25 14.94 2.72 -4.32
N ILE A 26 14.07 2.77 -3.32
CA ILE A 26 12.70 3.25 -3.50
C ILE A 26 12.83 4.76 -3.69
N GLU A 27 13.07 5.20 -4.92
CA GLU A 27 12.96 6.62 -5.24
C GLU A 27 11.50 7.03 -5.08
N PRO A 28 11.21 8.14 -4.37
CA PRO A 28 9.88 8.71 -4.36
C PRO A 28 9.49 9.02 -5.80
N THR A 29 8.57 8.24 -6.35
CA THR A 29 8.00 8.55 -7.66
C THR A 29 7.35 9.92 -7.55
N ALA A 30 7.59 10.76 -8.56
CA ALA A 30 6.95 12.07 -8.67
C ALA A 30 5.46 11.90 -8.36
N GLN A 31 4.98 12.68 -7.38
CA GLN A 31 3.68 12.54 -6.73
C GLN A 31 2.62 12.22 -7.78
N ALA A 32 1.93 11.08 -7.61
CA ALA A 32 0.82 10.69 -8.46
C ALA A 32 -0.12 11.89 -8.62
N THR A 33 -0.17 12.46 -9.82
CA THR A 33 -0.88 13.73 -10.08
C THR A 33 -2.41 13.54 -10.07
N MET A 34 -2.87 12.29 -9.91
CA MET A 34 -4.27 11.94 -9.78
C MET A 34 -4.60 11.71 -8.31
N PRO A 35 -5.54 12.48 -7.73
CA PRO A 35 -6.04 12.23 -6.39
C PRO A 35 -6.62 10.83 -6.26
N ASN A 36 -6.54 10.25 -5.07
CA ASN A 36 -7.22 8.99 -4.77
C ASN A 36 -8.75 9.21 -4.85
N PRO A 37 -9.48 8.44 -5.69
CA PRO A 37 -10.93 8.63 -5.86
C PRO A 37 -11.73 8.39 -4.57
N ALA A 38 -11.30 7.47 -3.70
CA ALA A 38 -11.96 7.23 -2.42
C ALA A 38 -11.78 8.42 -1.45
N SER A 39 -10.58 8.98 -1.41
CA SER A 39 -10.27 10.19 -0.65
C SER A 39 -11.12 11.37 -1.11
N VAL A 40 -11.19 11.62 -2.43
CA VAL A 40 -12.02 12.67 -3.02
C VAL A 40 -13.50 12.43 -2.72
N TYR A 41 -13.97 11.19 -2.81
CA TYR A 41 -15.35 10.84 -2.50
C TYR A 41 -15.71 11.13 -1.04
N CYS A 42 -14.83 10.81 -0.09
CA CYS A 42 -15.03 11.14 1.32
C CYS A 42 -15.28 12.64 1.52
N GLU A 43 -14.38 13.49 0.99
CA GLU A 43 -14.45 14.94 1.14
C GLU A 43 -15.68 15.54 0.44
N GLN A 44 -16.00 15.07 -0.77
CA GLN A 44 -17.16 15.56 -1.54
C GLN A 44 -18.50 15.22 -0.88
N ASN A 45 -18.56 14.17 -0.07
CA ASN A 45 -19.76 13.78 0.66
C ASN A 45 -19.77 14.28 2.11
N GLY A 46 -18.96 15.30 2.42
CA GLY A 46 -18.98 15.99 3.71
C GLY A 46 -18.23 15.28 4.83
N GLY A 47 -17.46 14.23 4.50
CA GLY A 47 -16.52 13.62 5.43
C GLY A 47 -15.21 14.38 5.51
N LYS A 48 -14.42 14.10 6.55
CA LYS A 48 -13.02 14.54 6.69
C LYS A 48 -12.10 13.34 6.58
N LEU A 49 -11.10 13.44 5.72
CA LEU A 49 -10.13 12.37 5.53
C LEU A 49 -8.98 12.45 6.55
N GLU A 50 -8.69 11.35 7.21
CA GLU A 50 -7.54 11.14 8.07
C GLU A 50 -6.73 9.94 7.58
N PHE A 51 -5.40 10.04 7.51
CA PHE A 51 -4.55 8.89 7.18
C PHE A 51 -4.01 8.25 8.45
N ARG A 52 -4.22 6.94 8.60
CA ARG A 52 -3.68 6.14 9.69
C ARG A 52 -2.60 5.20 9.18
N THR A 53 -1.53 5.08 9.95
CA THR A 53 -0.42 4.18 9.66
C THR A 53 -0.39 3.04 10.67
N ASP A 54 -0.34 1.80 10.21
CA ASP A 54 -0.21 0.63 11.07
C ASP A 54 1.26 0.37 11.49
N ALA A 55 1.46 -0.62 12.36
CA ALA A 55 2.80 -0.99 12.84
C ALA A 55 3.72 -1.57 11.74
N ALA A 56 3.16 -2.03 10.62
CA ALA A 56 3.89 -2.52 9.46
C ALA A 56 4.18 -1.41 8.43
N GLY A 57 3.71 -0.18 8.67
CA GLY A 57 3.87 0.97 7.77
C GLY A 57 2.81 1.08 6.68
N GLY A 58 1.75 0.26 6.72
CA GLY A 58 0.60 0.38 5.83
C GLY A 58 -0.19 1.65 6.14
N VAL A 59 -0.64 2.37 5.11
CA VAL A 59 -1.42 3.61 5.25
C VAL A 59 -2.84 3.38 4.75
N ALA A 60 -3.84 3.68 5.59
CA ALA A 60 -5.25 3.63 5.25
C ALA A 60 -5.88 5.02 5.42
N GLY A 61 -6.78 5.39 4.51
CA GLY A 61 -7.62 6.58 4.64
C GLY A 61 -8.89 6.29 5.42
N ILE A 62 -9.18 7.09 6.43
CA ILE A 62 -10.38 7.00 7.26
C ILE A 62 -11.23 8.24 6.99
N CYS A 63 -12.49 8.01 6.63
CA CYS A 63 -13.48 9.06 6.44
C CYS A 63 -14.26 9.29 7.73
N HIS A 64 -14.11 10.47 8.33
CA HIS A 64 -14.82 10.89 9.53
C HIS A 64 -16.06 11.70 9.18
N PHE A 65 -17.20 11.33 9.73
CA PHE A 65 -18.47 12.01 9.46
C PHE A 65 -18.88 12.97 10.59
N PRO A 66 -19.78 13.94 10.33
CA PRO A 66 -20.21 14.92 11.34
C PRO A 66 -20.93 14.34 12.55
N ASP A 67 -21.52 13.15 12.41
CA ASP A 67 -22.16 12.41 13.51
C ASP A 67 -21.14 11.66 14.39
N GLY A 68 -19.86 11.68 14.01
CA GLY A 68 -18.76 11.01 14.70
C GLY A 68 -18.54 9.56 14.28
N SER A 69 -19.30 9.02 13.31
CA SER A 69 -18.98 7.70 12.75
C SER A 69 -17.75 7.79 11.84
N GLU A 70 -17.15 6.63 11.57
CA GLU A 70 -15.96 6.52 10.74
C GLU A 70 -16.09 5.32 9.81
N CYS A 71 -15.61 5.48 8.59
CA CYS A 71 -15.46 4.41 7.60
C CYS A 71 -14.04 4.37 7.05
N ASP A 72 -13.54 3.19 6.71
CA ASP A 72 -12.47 3.09 5.73
C ASP A 72 -12.91 3.78 4.42
N GLU A 73 -12.04 4.60 3.81
CA GLU A 73 -12.41 5.42 2.65
C GLU A 73 -12.89 4.57 1.46
N TRP A 74 -12.35 3.37 1.30
CA TRP A 74 -12.70 2.46 0.22
C TRP A 74 -13.98 1.70 0.51
N ALA A 75 -14.21 1.30 1.76
CA ALA A 75 -15.49 0.73 2.19
C ALA A 75 -16.63 1.74 1.98
N TYR A 76 -16.41 3.02 2.31
CA TYR A 76 -17.40 4.08 2.05
C TYR A 76 -17.61 4.30 0.55
N PHE A 77 -16.54 4.40 -0.23
CA PHE A 77 -16.62 4.56 -1.69
C PHE A 77 -17.41 3.44 -2.38
N ARG A 78 -17.32 2.20 -1.89
CA ARG A 78 -18.07 1.04 -2.40
C ARG A 78 -19.48 0.88 -1.80
N GLY A 79 -19.84 1.69 -0.80
CA GLY A 79 -21.10 1.56 -0.08
C GLY A 79 -21.17 0.36 0.87
N GLU A 80 -20.03 -0.19 1.26
CA GLU A 80 -19.90 -1.26 2.27
C GLU A 80 -19.89 -0.73 3.71
N CYS A 81 -19.77 0.60 3.85
CA CYS A 81 -19.85 1.33 5.10
C CYS A 81 -20.61 2.63 4.87
N GLN A 82 -21.46 3.04 5.81
CA GLN A 82 -22.23 4.28 5.72
C GLN A 82 -22.08 5.14 6.98
N PRO A 83 -22.30 6.47 6.88
CA PRO A 83 -22.43 7.32 8.06
C PRO A 83 -23.50 6.77 9.02
N GLY A 84 -23.20 6.78 10.32
CA GLY A 84 -24.01 6.17 11.37
C GLY A 84 -23.74 4.69 11.62
N GLU A 85 -22.94 4.01 10.78
CA GLU A 85 -22.47 2.64 11.01
C GLU A 85 -21.03 2.68 11.55
N GLN A 86 -20.75 1.99 12.66
CA GLN A 86 -19.37 1.82 13.14
C GLN A 86 -18.73 0.64 12.41
N PHE A 87 -17.83 0.92 11.46
CA PHE A 87 -17.03 -0.13 10.82
C PHE A 87 -16.00 -0.66 11.82
N GLY A 88 -16.31 -1.76 12.50
CA GLY A 88 -15.39 -2.38 13.47
C GLY A 88 -16.03 -3.20 14.59
N ALA A 89 -17.36 -3.28 14.71
CA ALA A 89 -18.01 -4.21 15.62
C ALA A 89 -18.34 -5.54 14.90
N GLY A 90 -17.29 -6.33 14.65
CA GLY A 90 -17.39 -7.75 14.29
C GLY A 90 -16.68 -8.59 15.32
#